data_AF-A0A3D0NFX6-F1
#
_entry.id   AF-A0A3D0NFX6-F1
#
_cell.length_a   1.000
_cell.length_b   1.000
_cell.length_c   1.000
_cell.angle_alpha   90.00
_cell.angle_beta   90.00
_cell.angle_gamma   90.00
#
_symmetry.space_group_name_H-M   'P 1'
#
loop_
_entity.id
_entity.type
_entity.pdbx_description
1 polymer ?
#
loop_
_entity_poly.entity_id
_entity_poly.type
_entity_poly.pdbx_seq_one_letter_code
_entity_poly.pdbx_strand_id
1 'polypeptide(L)'
;ISGPYGEFFIKDTDTEMIYIGGGAGMAPLRSHIFELFKEQQTDRKVTYWYGGRSSRELFYLDEFEDLKQQNDNFNYHIALSDPLPEDNWDGYTGFIHQVLLDEYLSSHPSPEDVEYYICGPPMMLSAVRNMLDDLGVEPENVMFDDFGG
;
A
#
# COMPACT_ATOMS: atom_id res chain seq x y z
N ILE A 1 28.74 -1.49 -6.91
CA ILE A 1 27.30 -1.64 -7.21
C ILE A 1 27.20 -2.14 -8.65
N SER A 2 26.45 -3.22 -8.88
CA SER A 2 26.06 -3.73 -10.21
C SER A 2 24.54 -3.89 -10.23
N GLY A 3 23.86 -3.31 -11.22
CA GLY A 3 22.39 -3.22 -11.35
C GLY A 3 21.99 -2.14 -12.37
N PRO A 4 20.68 -1.92 -12.64
CA PRO A 4 19.50 -2.36 -11.89
C PRO A 4 18.95 -3.76 -12.28
N TYR A 5 18.26 -4.40 -11.33
CA TYR A 5 17.46 -5.63 -11.50
C TYR A 5 16.09 -5.40 -10.83
N GLY A 6 15.03 -6.00 -11.35
CA GLY A 6 13.69 -5.95 -10.77
C GLY A 6 12.60 -6.15 -11.82
N GLU A 7 11.46 -6.71 -11.42
CA GLU A 7 10.25 -6.83 -12.26
C GLU A 7 9.06 -6.03 -11.67
N PHE A 8 9.26 -5.40 -10.49
CA PHE A 8 8.27 -4.61 -9.79
C PHE A 8 8.24 -3.16 -10.30
N PHE A 9 7.65 -2.97 -11.48
CA PHE A 9 7.50 -1.68 -12.14
C PHE A 9 6.06 -1.18 -12.13
N ILE A 10 5.90 0.14 -12.15
CA ILE A 10 4.61 0.79 -12.36
C ILE A 10 4.13 0.48 -13.78
N LYS A 11 2.88 0.04 -13.92
CA LYS A 11 2.26 -0.11 -15.24
C LYS A 11 1.87 1.25 -15.82
N ASP A 12 2.08 1.38 -17.13
CA ASP A 12 1.72 2.57 -17.91
C ASP A 12 0.22 2.53 -18.30
N THR A 13 -0.64 2.89 -17.34
CA THR A 13 -2.10 2.93 -17.47
C THR A 13 -2.65 4.13 -16.69
N ASP A 14 -3.94 4.43 -16.86
CA ASP A 14 -4.66 5.46 -16.09
C ASP A 14 -5.46 4.86 -14.90
N THR A 15 -5.24 3.57 -14.61
CA THR A 15 -6.04 2.81 -13.65
C THR A 15 -5.81 3.27 -12.21
N GLU A 16 -6.83 3.18 -11.35
CA GLU A 16 -6.65 3.41 -9.91
C GLU A 16 -5.57 2.49 -9.33
N MET A 17 -4.77 3.01 -8.38
CA MET A 17 -3.67 2.27 -7.76
C MET A 17 -3.87 2.15 -6.26
N ILE A 18 -3.72 0.93 -5.74
CA ILE A 18 -3.72 0.67 -4.30
C ILE A 18 -2.39 0.02 -3.91
N TYR A 19 -1.62 0.74 -3.11
CA TYR A 19 -0.38 0.27 -2.51
C TYR A 19 -0.67 -0.36 -1.15
N ILE A 20 -0.12 -1.53 -0.88
CA ILE A 20 -0.31 -2.25 0.39
C ILE A 20 1.05 -2.66 0.95
N GLY A 21 1.42 -2.04 2.08
CA GLY A 21 2.76 -2.13 2.64
C GLY A 21 2.80 -2.66 4.07
N GLY A 22 3.91 -3.31 4.42
CA GLY A 22 4.22 -3.64 5.80
C GLY A 22 5.73 -3.80 6.02
N GLY A 23 6.22 -3.32 7.17
CA GLY A 23 7.65 -3.43 7.53
C GLY A 23 8.59 -2.90 6.47
N ALA A 24 9.62 -3.68 6.10
CA ALA A 24 10.62 -3.28 5.10
C ALA A 24 10.05 -3.03 3.69
N GLY A 25 8.84 -3.53 3.40
CA GLY A 25 8.15 -3.28 2.13
C GLY A 25 7.81 -1.81 1.88
N MET A 26 7.96 -0.93 2.88
CA MET A 26 7.90 0.52 2.71
C MET A 26 8.86 1.04 1.63
N ALA A 27 10.07 0.46 1.50
CA ALA A 27 11.10 1.00 0.61
C ALA A 27 10.70 0.99 -0.88
N PRO A 28 10.31 -0.16 -1.49
CA PRO A 28 9.90 -0.17 -2.90
C PRO A 28 8.62 0.64 -3.16
N LEU A 29 7.64 0.55 -2.26
CA LEU A 29 6.35 1.25 -2.42
C LEU A 29 6.53 2.78 -2.33
N ARG A 30 7.37 3.26 -1.40
CA ARG A 30 7.74 4.68 -1.32
C ARG A 30 8.41 5.14 -2.61
N SER A 31 9.29 4.32 -3.21
CA SER A 31 9.95 4.67 -4.47
C SER A 31 8.92 4.90 -5.58
N HIS A 32 7.98 3.97 -5.76
CA HIS A 32 6.91 4.11 -6.76
C HIS A 32 6.04 5.34 -6.50
N ILE A 33 5.55 5.51 -5.27
CA ILE A 33 4.67 6.63 -4.92
C ILE A 33 5.37 7.98 -5.16
N PHE A 34 6.67 8.09 -4.82
CA PHE A 34 7.40 9.33 -5.04
C PHE A 34 7.68 9.58 -6.52
N GLU A 35 8.00 8.54 -7.30
CA GLU A 35 8.13 8.68 -8.74
C GLU A 35 6.84 9.19 -9.37
N LEU A 36 5.70 8.60 -9.00
CA LEU A 36 4.37 8.99 -9.49
C LEU A 36 4.06 10.46 -9.22
N PHE A 37 4.28 10.96 -8.01
CA PHE A 37 3.85 12.31 -7.62
C PHE A 37 4.91 13.39 -7.83
N LYS A 38 6.20 13.06 -7.66
CA LYS A 38 7.28 14.07 -7.73
C LYS A 38 7.93 14.16 -9.10
N GLU A 39 8.03 13.05 -9.83
CA GLU A 39 8.67 13.02 -11.15
C GLU A 39 7.64 13.02 -12.28
N GLN A 40 6.61 12.16 -12.18
CA GLN A 40 5.61 12.00 -13.24
C GLN A 40 4.40 12.94 -13.10
N GLN A 41 4.16 13.49 -11.90
CA GLN A 41 3.02 14.36 -11.59
C GLN A 41 1.68 13.72 -11.99
N THR A 42 1.47 12.46 -11.60
CA THR A 42 0.31 11.67 -12.03
C THR A 42 -1.02 12.27 -11.56
N ASP A 43 -2.05 12.15 -12.40
CA ASP A 43 -3.45 12.44 -12.06
C ASP A 43 -4.22 11.17 -11.63
N ARG A 44 -3.57 10.00 -11.63
CA ARG A 44 -4.19 8.73 -11.20
C ARG A 44 -4.62 8.82 -9.75
N LYS A 45 -5.72 8.17 -9.40
CA LYS A 45 -6.14 8.00 -8.01
C LYS A 45 -5.24 6.96 -7.35
N VAL A 46 -4.54 7.35 -6.28
CA VAL A 46 -3.58 6.49 -5.58
C VAL A 46 -3.87 6.47 -4.09
N THR A 47 -3.99 5.29 -3.51
CA THR A 47 -4.05 5.13 -2.05
C THR A 47 -2.94 4.21 -1.54
N TYR A 48 -2.39 4.54 -0.37
CA TYR A 48 -1.38 3.71 0.30
C TYR A 48 -1.86 3.23 1.67
N TRP A 49 -1.86 1.92 1.87
CA TRP A 49 -2.31 1.26 3.10
C TRP A 49 -1.11 0.58 3.77
N TYR A 50 -0.67 1.12 4.91
CA TYR A 50 0.54 0.67 5.59
C TYR A 50 0.24 0.05 6.96
N GLY A 51 0.63 -1.21 7.13
CA GLY A 51 0.48 -1.96 8.37
C GLY A 51 1.74 -1.88 9.25
N GLY A 52 1.57 -1.41 10.49
CA GLY A 52 2.55 -1.47 11.56
C GLY A 52 2.11 -2.41 12.69
N ARG A 53 3.04 -2.78 13.58
CA ARG A 53 2.65 -3.41 14.84
C ARG A 53 2.17 -2.35 15.82
N SER A 54 3.03 -1.40 16.14
CA SER A 54 2.77 -0.24 16.98
C SER A 54 3.38 1.01 16.32
N SER A 55 3.17 2.20 16.90
CA SER A 55 3.62 3.47 16.29
C SER A 55 5.15 3.52 16.05
N ARG A 56 5.94 2.83 16.88
CA ARG A 56 7.41 2.81 16.81
C ARG A 56 7.97 2.15 15.55
N GLU A 57 7.18 1.29 14.89
CA GLU A 57 7.58 0.65 13.64
C GLU A 57 7.18 1.45 12.40
N LEU A 58 6.55 2.61 12.59
CA LEU A 58 6.19 3.52 11.51
C LEU A 58 7.33 4.50 11.20
N PHE A 59 7.52 4.79 9.91
CA PHE A 59 8.55 5.72 9.44
C PHE A 59 8.10 6.35 8.12
N TYR A 60 8.72 7.49 7.76
CA TYR A 60 8.36 8.33 6.60
C TYR A 60 6.95 8.94 6.64
N LEU A 61 6.29 8.97 7.79
CA LEU A 61 4.91 9.46 7.91
C LEU A 61 4.77 10.92 7.44
N ASP A 62 5.70 11.79 7.87
CA ASP A 62 5.70 13.20 7.49
C ASP A 62 5.77 13.38 5.96
N GLU A 63 6.49 12.50 5.27
CA GLU A 63 6.65 12.63 3.82
C GLU A 63 5.38 12.22 3.04
N PHE A 64 4.62 11.25 3.55
CA PHE A 64 3.32 10.88 2.96
C PHE A 64 2.23 11.89 3.31
N GLU A 65 2.29 12.48 4.51
CA GLU A 65 1.41 13.58 4.89
C GLU A 65 1.63 14.80 3.99
N ASP A 66 2.90 15.18 3.74
CA ASP A 66 3.25 16.25 2.79
C ASP A 66 2.73 15.96 1.37
N LEU A 67 2.85 14.71 0.90
CA LEU A 67 2.32 14.30 -0.41
C LEU A 67 0.81 14.42 -0.47
N LYS A 68 0.10 13.97 0.56
CA LYS A 68 -1.36 14.03 0.65
C LYS A 68 -1.86 15.48 0.65
N GLN A 69 -1.17 16.38 1.35
CA GLN A 69 -1.53 17.80 1.37
C GLN A 69 -1.34 18.50 0.01
N GLN A 70 -0.44 17.98 -0.83
CA GLN A 70 -0.11 18.56 -2.14
C GLN A 70 -0.92 17.96 -3.30
N ASN A 71 -1.54 16.79 -3.11
CA ASN A 71 -2.15 16.02 -4.19
C ASN A 71 -3.51 15.47 -3.75
N ASP A 72 -4.60 16.04 -4.27
CA ASP A 72 -5.98 15.62 -3.93
C ASP A 72 -6.31 14.18 -4.37
N ASN A 73 -5.55 13.64 -5.32
CA ASN A 73 -5.65 12.27 -5.83
C ASN A 73 -4.79 11.27 -5.05
N PHE A 74 -4.08 11.70 -3.99
CA PHE A 74 -3.32 10.82 -3.10
C PHE A 74 -3.94 10.76 -1.70
N ASN A 75 -4.05 9.55 -1.14
CA ASN A 75 -4.32 9.38 0.28
C ASN A 75 -3.49 8.24 0.86
N TYR A 76 -3.29 8.24 2.16
CA TYR A 76 -2.64 7.14 2.85
C TYR A 76 -3.29 6.87 4.20
N HIS A 77 -3.23 5.60 4.60
CA HIS A 77 -3.88 5.06 5.77
C HIS A 77 -2.92 4.13 6.51
N ILE A 78 -2.96 4.21 7.84
CA ILE A 78 -2.13 3.40 8.72
C ILE A 78 -3.03 2.51 9.55
N ALA A 79 -2.67 1.23 9.66
CA ALA A 79 -3.28 0.32 10.62
C ALA A 79 -2.22 -0.23 11.58
N LEU A 80 -2.52 -0.21 12.89
CA LEU A 80 -1.71 -0.84 13.91
C LEU A 80 -2.34 -2.15 14.38
N SER A 81 -1.61 -3.25 14.25
CA SER A 81 -2.11 -4.58 14.65
C SER A 81 -2.05 -4.83 16.15
N ASP A 82 -1.17 -4.16 16.87
CA ASP A 82 -0.98 -4.26 18.32
C ASP A 82 -0.51 -2.90 18.89
N PRO A 83 -1.38 -1.86 18.85
CA PRO A 83 -1.03 -0.53 19.35
C PRO A 83 -0.77 -0.59 20.86
N LEU A 84 0.29 0.08 21.31
CA LEU A 84 0.64 0.18 22.71
C LEU A 84 -0.10 1.35 23.38
N PRO A 85 -0.35 1.31 24.71
CA PRO A 85 -0.99 2.42 25.41
C PRO A 85 -0.29 3.77 25.20
N GLU A 86 1.04 3.78 25.13
CA GLU A 86 1.86 4.98 24.87
C GLU A 86 1.74 5.53 23.45
N ASP A 87 1.23 4.74 22.49
CA ASP A 87 1.03 5.20 21.12
C ASP A 87 -0.08 6.25 21.03
N ASN A 88 -1.00 6.29 22.02
CA ASN A 88 -2.20 7.14 22.01
C ASN A 88 -2.97 7.06 20.67
N TRP A 89 -3.01 5.86 20.10
CA TRP A 89 -3.49 5.63 18.74
C TRP A 89 -5.01 5.69 18.65
N ASP A 90 -5.52 6.56 17.78
CA ASP A 90 -6.94 6.73 17.46
C ASP A 90 -7.28 6.39 16.00
N GLY A 91 -6.29 5.92 15.23
CA GLY A 91 -6.47 5.46 13.85
C GLY A 91 -6.94 4.01 13.74
N TYR A 92 -6.82 3.44 12.54
CA TYR A 92 -7.26 2.07 12.30
C TYR A 92 -6.45 1.04 13.09
N THR A 93 -7.12 -0.02 13.53
CA THR A 93 -6.50 -1.13 14.25
C THR A 93 -6.80 -2.45 13.58
N GLY A 94 -5.88 -3.41 13.72
CA GLY A 94 -5.98 -4.74 13.12
C GLY A 94 -5.02 -4.93 11.94
N PHE A 95 -5.26 -5.99 11.17
CA PHE A 95 -4.43 -6.32 10.01
C PHE A 95 -4.78 -5.44 8.81
N ILE A 96 -3.77 -4.96 8.08
CA ILE A 96 -3.95 -3.97 7.02
C ILE A 96 -4.88 -4.44 5.89
N HIS A 97 -4.89 -5.74 5.55
CA HIS A 97 -5.80 -6.29 4.55
C HIS A 97 -7.27 -6.16 4.99
N GLN A 98 -7.57 -6.45 6.26
CA GLN A 98 -8.92 -6.35 6.80
C GLN A 98 -9.38 -4.89 6.87
N VAL A 99 -8.49 -3.99 7.32
CA VAL A 99 -8.78 -2.55 7.35
C VAL A 99 -9.05 -2.01 5.94
N LEU A 100 -8.21 -2.37 4.95
CA LEU A 100 -8.43 -1.99 3.55
C LEU A 100 -9.76 -2.55 3.01
N LEU A 101 -10.08 -3.80 3.34
CA LEU A 101 -11.35 -4.42 2.95
C LEU A 101 -12.55 -3.65 3.52
N ASP A 102 -12.56 -3.46 4.83
CA ASP A 102 -13.71 -2.91 5.55
C ASP A 102 -13.93 -1.43 5.20
N GLU A 103 -12.86 -0.63 5.17
CA GLU A 103 -12.94 0.82 5.02
C GLU A 103 -13.01 1.29 3.56
N TYR A 104 -12.65 0.42 2.60
CA TYR A 104 -12.53 0.82 1.21
C TYR A 104 -13.10 -0.20 0.23
N LEU A 105 -12.51 -1.39 0.14
CA LEU A 105 -12.81 -2.32 -0.97
C LEU A 105 -14.24 -2.89 -0.90
N SER A 106 -14.80 -3.09 0.30
CA SER A 106 -16.16 -3.63 0.48
C SER A 106 -17.25 -2.74 -0.13
N SER A 107 -16.97 -1.45 -0.30
CA SER A 107 -17.87 -0.46 -0.88
C SER A 107 -17.42 0.05 -2.25
N HIS A 108 -16.28 -0.44 -2.74
CA HIS A 108 -15.73 -0.05 -4.04
C HIS A 108 -16.59 -0.63 -5.17
N PRO A 109 -16.95 0.14 -6.21
CA PRO A 109 -17.86 -0.33 -7.26
C PRO A 109 -17.25 -1.42 -8.15
N SER A 110 -15.93 -1.38 -8.34
CA SER A 110 -15.18 -2.29 -9.23
C SER A 110 -13.76 -2.56 -8.70
N PRO A 111 -13.58 -3.25 -7.55
CA PRO A 111 -12.26 -3.54 -6.99
C PRO A 111 -11.39 -4.40 -7.94
N GLU A 112 -11.98 -5.16 -8.85
CA GLU A 112 -11.31 -5.98 -9.87
C GLU A 112 -10.59 -5.16 -10.95
N ASP A 113 -11.04 -3.92 -11.18
CA ASP A 113 -10.47 -3.00 -12.17
C ASP A 113 -9.28 -2.19 -11.62
N VAL A 114 -8.84 -2.43 -10.39
CA VAL A 114 -7.77 -1.68 -9.71
C VAL A 114 -6.42 -2.37 -9.84
N GLU A 115 -5.33 -1.61 -9.93
CA GLU A 115 -3.97 -2.14 -9.86
C GLU A 115 -3.44 -2.15 -8.42
N TYR A 116 -3.00 -3.32 -7.95
CA TYR A 116 -2.52 -3.52 -6.58
C TYR A 116 -1.00 -3.72 -6.57
N TYR A 117 -0.30 -2.95 -5.73
CA TYR A 117 1.15 -2.99 -5.58
C TYR A 117 1.48 -3.34 -4.13
N ILE A 118 2.02 -4.53 -3.90
CA ILE A 118 2.07 -5.12 -2.56
C ILE A 118 3.50 -5.48 -2.19
N CYS A 119 3.94 -5.05 -1.02
CA CYS A 119 5.23 -5.44 -0.49
C CYS A 119 5.24 -5.48 1.05
N GLY A 120 5.66 -6.60 1.63
CA GLY A 120 5.76 -6.75 3.08
C GLY A 120 5.98 -8.18 3.53
N PRO A 121 5.73 -8.50 4.82
CA PRO A 121 6.02 -9.83 5.38
C PRO A 121 5.19 -10.95 4.74
N PRO A 122 5.68 -12.20 4.68
CA PRO A 122 4.99 -13.32 4.01
C PRO A 122 3.54 -13.54 4.45
N MET A 123 3.25 -13.36 5.75
CA MET A 123 1.89 -13.46 6.29
C MET A 123 0.95 -12.37 5.75
N MET A 124 1.46 -11.15 5.59
CA MET A 124 0.70 -10.05 5.00
C MET A 124 0.44 -10.32 3.51
N LEU A 125 1.47 -10.71 2.76
CA LEU A 125 1.35 -11.03 1.33
C LEU A 125 0.28 -12.11 1.10
N SER A 126 0.31 -13.18 1.90
CA SER A 126 -0.65 -14.28 1.80
C SER A 126 -2.07 -13.84 2.12
N ALA A 127 -2.26 -13.03 3.17
CA ALA A 127 -3.58 -12.54 3.55
C ALA A 127 -4.18 -11.57 2.51
N VAL A 128 -3.35 -10.67 1.95
CA VAL A 128 -3.78 -9.76 0.89
C VAL A 128 -4.12 -10.52 -0.39
N ARG A 129 -3.32 -11.53 -0.78
CA ARG A 129 -3.62 -12.39 -1.93
C ARG A 129 -4.99 -13.04 -1.82
N ASN A 130 -5.25 -13.74 -0.71
CA ASN A 130 -6.54 -14.40 -0.50
C ASN A 130 -7.70 -13.40 -0.53
N MET A 131 -7.54 -12.23 0.09
CA MET A 131 -8.55 -11.17 0.07
C MET A 131 -8.84 -10.67 -1.36
N LEU A 132 -7.81 -10.44 -2.18
CA LEU A 132 -7.98 -9.98 -3.56
C LEU A 132 -8.56 -11.09 -4.46
N ASP A 133 -8.17 -12.34 -4.25
CA ASP A 133 -8.73 -13.50 -4.94
C ASP A 133 -10.24 -13.65 -4.61
N ASP A 134 -10.62 -13.48 -3.34
CA ASP A 134 -12.03 -13.50 -2.90
C ASP A 134 -12.86 -12.35 -3.48
N LEU A 135 -12.21 -11.21 -3.79
CA LEU A 135 -12.81 -10.07 -4.49
C LEU A 135 -12.86 -10.24 -6.02
N GLY A 136 -12.28 -11.32 -6.57
CA GLY A 136 -12.26 -11.59 -8.01
C GLY A 136 -11.23 -10.75 -8.78
N VAL A 137 -10.20 -10.23 -8.11
CA VAL A 137 -9.12 -9.49 -8.78
C VAL A 137 -8.24 -10.46 -9.56
N GLU A 138 -8.07 -10.21 -10.85
CA GLU A 138 -7.23 -11.07 -11.69
C GLU A 138 -5.73 -10.93 -11.34
N PRO A 139 -4.93 -12.02 -11.39
CA PRO A 139 -3.51 -11.97 -11.04
C PRO A 139 -2.70 -10.95 -11.83
N GLU A 140 -3.12 -10.64 -13.06
CA GLU A 140 -2.47 -9.61 -13.87
C GLU A 140 -2.55 -8.23 -13.25
N ASN A 141 -3.55 -7.93 -12.43
CA ASN A 141 -3.73 -6.66 -11.73
C ASN A 141 -2.98 -6.58 -10.39
N VAL A 142 -2.29 -7.65 -9.98
CA VAL A 142 -1.62 -7.73 -8.68
C VAL A 142 -0.11 -7.90 -8.82
N MET A 143 0.64 -6.88 -8.42
CA MET A 143 2.10 -6.87 -8.45
C MET A 143 2.67 -7.08 -7.05
N PHE A 144 3.66 -7.97 -6.95
CA PHE A 144 4.35 -8.27 -5.70
C PHE A 144 5.85 -8.05 -5.82
N ASP A 145 6.45 -7.48 -4.77
CA ASP A 145 7.89 -7.59 -4.52
C ASP A 145 8.09 -8.50 -3.31
N ASP A 146 8.52 -9.74 -3.57
CA ASP A 146 8.80 -10.75 -2.56
C ASP A 146 10.31 -10.79 -2.29
N PHE A 147 10.72 -10.33 -1.11
CA PHE A 147 12.11 -10.35 -0.67
C PHE A 147 12.65 -11.75 -0.34
N GLY A 148 11.91 -12.82 -0.66
CA GLY A 148 12.39 -14.21 -0.62
C GLY A 148 12.50 -14.78 0.79
N GLY A 149 11.50 -14.49 1.63
CA GLY A 149 11.42 -14.98 3.01
C GLY A 149 11.30 -16.49 3.14
#